data_AF-A0A955JII6-F1
#
_entry.id   AF-A0A955JII6-F1
#
_cell.length_a   1.000
_cell.length_b   1.000
_cell.length_c   1.000
_cell.angle_alpha   90.00
_cell.angle_beta   90.00
_cell.angle_gamma   90.00
#
_symmetry.space_group_name_H-M   'P 1'
#
loop_
_entity.id
_entity.type
_entity.pdbx_description
1 polymer ?
#
loop_
_entity_poly.entity_id
_entity_poly.type
_entity_poly.pdbx_seq_one_letter_code
_entity_poly.pdbx_strand_id
1 'polypeptide(L)'
;MTIKRWTNHLSGLAPLIVALFVTTGLTVSTFAAAAIVNPTPSAKISFTFDDGLQSSYTNVAPLLQKHGLTATNYVITGCVGKTTIPNTCHANNDAKYMTWAQIKALQNTYGWEIGSHTATHPYLATKDASDGQPNVLTTAQVNTELATSKNALLAHGLDAKAFSTPYGDYNPAVLAQIAQYYENQRGFADNANNNWPYNEYLLYDMPVQVGVTVAQVKARIDQAIANNQWLILTMHDVKPSPSKNPDDYQYGTTQLENIATYVQAKQAAGLIKSVNVSDGLVKSTANLLPNSTFNNGIADGWTTDSPSNIIKVANNKGSYPDAVNSIRFVSPANGAVGHLFSPLVPVNATQTYMLKTFLSLQQISTGNVGFYIDEYDASGNWISGQYKKAEGSVWVENLNFTYQPTSPAVAQARYQFIMNGTGIRGFLDNVQWFVTQTSTQTTLLANGEFNAGINAGWSTDSPVGILADHAGNGNPVDTVAAADSIHLTSSSIDTHLFAPKVAVSSPTSYDIYSYVDVRSIQSGEVGFYIDEYDASGNWISGQYKTGVRSVSKGEVGFSYTPSSSTVSSASLQVIVVGGSGINAYYDSARWFAAN
;
A
#
# COMPACT_ATOMS: atom_id res chain seq x y z
N MET A 1 14.99 72.95 10.08
CA MET A 1 14.79 73.32 8.67
C MET A 1 13.65 72.43 8.15
N THR A 2 12.40 72.67 8.54
CA THR A 2 11.40 73.59 7.93
C THR A 2 11.32 73.33 6.41
N ILE A 3 10.20 72.84 5.88
CA ILE A 3 9.01 73.60 5.43
C ILE A 3 7.86 72.59 5.22
N LYS A 4 6.75 72.58 6.00
CA LYS A 4 5.52 73.41 5.97
C LYS A 4 4.74 73.40 4.64
N ARG A 5 3.47 72.95 4.65
CA ARG A 5 2.28 73.82 4.52
C ARG A 5 0.96 73.04 4.72
N TRP A 6 0.19 73.29 5.79
CA TRP A 6 -0.97 74.23 5.93
C TRP A 6 -2.32 73.53 5.60
N THR A 7 -3.49 73.72 6.23
CA THR A 7 -4.01 74.18 7.56
C THR A 7 -5.55 74.26 7.41
N ASN A 8 -6.28 74.30 8.54
CA ASN A 8 -7.66 74.81 8.76
C ASN A 8 -8.82 73.79 8.63
N HIS A 9 -9.91 73.82 9.41
CA HIS A 9 -10.28 74.32 10.75
C HIS A 9 -11.77 73.93 10.97
N LEU A 10 -12.21 73.82 12.25
CA LEU A 10 -13.62 73.90 12.75
C LEU A 10 -14.57 72.72 12.43
N SER A 11 -15.61 72.35 13.19
CA SER A 11 -16.04 72.39 14.61
C SER A 11 -17.46 71.77 14.65
N GLY A 12 -17.84 70.99 15.67
CA GLY A 12 -19.26 70.83 16.08
C GLY A 12 -19.96 69.47 15.87
N LEU A 13 -20.13 68.74 16.98
CA LEU A 13 -21.29 67.96 17.48
C LEU A 13 -22.25 67.19 16.53
N ALA A 14 -22.27 65.84 16.65
CA ALA A 14 -23.42 64.97 17.03
C ALA A 14 -23.15 63.49 16.62
N PRO A 15 -23.60 62.47 17.38
CA PRO A 15 -23.21 61.08 17.15
C PRO A 15 -24.06 60.45 16.05
N LEU A 16 -23.41 59.95 15.00
CA LEU A 16 -24.02 59.08 13.99
C LEU A 16 -23.66 57.63 14.30
N ILE A 17 -24.69 56.82 14.44
CA ILE A 17 -24.67 55.37 14.60
C ILE A 17 -23.81 54.76 13.48
N VAL A 18 -22.64 54.22 13.82
CA VAL A 18 -21.84 53.41 12.89
C VAL A 18 -22.25 51.96 13.08
N ALA A 19 -22.99 51.44 12.09
CA ALA A 19 -23.17 50.02 11.89
C ALA A 19 -21.79 49.39 11.61
N LEU A 20 -21.32 48.58 12.55
CA LEU A 20 -20.10 47.80 12.44
C LEU A 20 -20.35 46.66 11.45
N PHE A 21 -20.04 46.86 10.16
CA PHE A 21 -19.89 45.75 9.24
C PHE A 21 -18.61 44.99 9.61
N VAL A 22 -18.76 43.95 10.42
CA VAL A 22 -17.75 42.91 10.59
C VAL A 22 -17.68 42.17 9.26
N THR A 23 -16.82 42.61 8.36
CA THR A 23 -16.37 41.78 7.25
C THR A 23 -15.53 40.67 7.85
N THR A 24 -16.16 39.53 8.13
CA THR A 24 -15.45 38.27 8.33
C THR A 24 -14.68 37.99 7.05
N GLY A 25 -13.40 38.35 7.06
CA GLY A 25 -12.45 37.83 6.09
C GLY A 25 -12.39 36.33 6.28
N LEU A 26 -13.17 35.59 5.49
CA LEU A 26 -12.95 34.18 5.22
C LEU A 26 -11.57 34.09 4.57
N THR A 27 -10.54 33.92 5.40
CA THR A 27 -9.29 33.34 4.95
C THR A 27 -9.66 31.94 4.49
N VAL A 28 -9.85 31.77 3.18
CA VAL A 28 -9.75 30.45 2.57
C VAL A 28 -8.29 30.06 2.78
N SER A 29 -8.03 29.34 3.88
CA SER A 29 -6.78 28.61 4.04
C SER A 29 -6.72 27.65 2.87
N THR A 30 -6.00 28.03 1.82
CA THR A 30 -5.56 27.07 0.81
C THR A 30 -4.63 26.12 1.55
N PHE A 31 -5.17 25.04 2.10
CA PHE A 31 -4.36 23.90 2.50
C PHE A 31 -3.65 23.50 1.21
N ALA A 32 -2.33 23.74 1.14
CA ALA A 32 -1.52 23.12 0.11
C ALA A 32 -1.85 21.63 0.19
N ALA A 33 -2.37 21.07 -0.91
CA ALA A 33 -2.73 19.66 -0.95
C ALA A 33 -1.50 18.86 -0.53
N ALA A 34 -1.64 18.03 0.51
CA ALA A 34 -0.53 17.23 1.00
C ALA A 34 0.07 16.41 -0.14
N ALA A 35 1.40 16.40 -0.26
CA ALA A 35 2.07 15.63 -1.28
C ALA A 35 1.93 14.13 -0.94
N ILE A 36 1.20 13.39 -1.76
CA ILE A 36 1.09 11.94 -1.68
C ILE A 36 2.00 11.34 -2.75
N VAL A 37 2.81 10.37 -2.37
CA VAL A 37 3.72 9.67 -3.28
C VAL A 37 3.21 8.26 -3.51
N ASN A 38 3.13 7.85 -4.78
CA ASN A 38 2.62 6.55 -5.30
C ASN A 38 1.19 6.16 -4.85
N PRO A 39 0.18 7.02 -4.99
CA PRO A 39 -1.16 6.83 -4.40
C PRO A 39 -1.95 5.58 -4.86
N THR A 40 -1.52 4.91 -5.92
CA THR A 40 -2.19 3.77 -6.55
C THR A 40 -1.24 2.58 -6.71
N PRO A 41 -1.77 1.34 -6.74
CA PRO A 41 -1.02 0.23 -7.28
C PRO A 41 -0.53 0.54 -8.69
N SER A 42 0.76 0.35 -8.92
CA SER A 42 1.41 0.54 -10.22
C SER A 42 2.69 -0.27 -10.27
N ALA A 43 3.05 -0.73 -11.46
CA ALA A 43 4.28 -1.48 -11.65
C ALA A 43 5.51 -0.62 -11.34
N LYS A 44 6.38 -1.13 -10.47
CA LYS A 44 7.61 -0.45 -10.06
C LYS A 44 8.81 -1.37 -10.14
N ILE A 45 9.97 -0.77 -10.30
CA ILE A 45 11.25 -1.46 -10.16
C ILE A 45 12.23 -0.64 -9.31
N SER A 46 12.99 -1.32 -8.46
CA SER A 46 14.13 -0.74 -7.73
C SER A 46 15.38 -1.55 -8.00
N PHE A 47 16.48 -0.85 -8.25
CA PHE A 47 17.82 -1.44 -8.26
C PHE A 47 18.44 -1.23 -6.89
N THR A 48 18.96 -2.29 -6.28
CA THR A 48 19.67 -2.21 -5.01
C THR A 48 21.04 -2.84 -5.08
N PHE A 49 22.00 -2.18 -4.44
CA PHE A 49 23.39 -2.63 -4.36
C PHE A 49 23.82 -2.69 -2.90
N ASP A 50 24.18 -3.87 -2.43
CA ASP A 50 24.50 -4.08 -1.02
C ASP A 50 26.02 -3.90 -0.78
N ASP A 51 26.44 -3.98 0.48
CA ASP A 51 27.82 -3.85 1.01
C ASP A 51 28.54 -2.50 0.91
N GLY A 52 28.15 -1.61 0.00
CA GLY A 52 28.86 -0.34 -0.22
C GLY A 52 30.19 -0.51 -1.00
N LEU A 53 30.23 -1.50 -1.90
CA LEU A 53 31.39 -1.78 -2.76
C LEU A 53 31.70 -0.64 -3.74
N GLN A 54 32.98 -0.46 -4.04
CA GLN A 54 33.49 0.61 -4.92
C GLN A 54 32.89 0.55 -6.33
N SER A 55 32.55 -0.64 -6.84
CA SER A 55 31.94 -0.83 -8.16
C SER A 55 30.59 -0.13 -8.30
N SER A 56 29.83 0.04 -7.21
CA SER A 56 28.59 0.84 -7.20
C SER A 56 28.84 2.26 -7.70
N TYR A 57 29.95 2.88 -7.30
CA TYR A 57 30.33 4.22 -7.74
C TYR A 57 31.05 4.23 -9.10
N THR A 58 32.00 3.32 -9.32
CA THR A 58 32.87 3.41 -10.51
C THR A 58 32.24 2.83 -11.77
N ASN A 59 31.44 1.77 -11.63
CA ASN A 59 30.89 1.03 -12.77
C ASN A 59 29.38 1.24 -12.91
N VAL A 60 28.64 1.17 -11.79
CA VAL A 60 27.17 1.10 -11.81
C VAL A 60 26.53 2.48 -11.94
N ALA A 61 26.87 3.44 -11.08
CA ALA A 61 26.23 4.76 -11.08
C ALA A 61 26.33 5.49 -12.43
N PRO A 62 27.49 5.52 -13.12
CA PRO A 62 27.58 6.08 -14.47
C PRO A 62 26.75 5.30 -15.50
N LEU A 63 26.65 3.97 -15.37
CA LEU A 63 25.87 3.13 -16.27
C LEU A 63 24.37 3.41 -16.11
N LEU A 64 23.83 3.37 -14.88
CA LEU A 64 22.42 3.64 -14.63
C LEU A 64 22.03 5.08 -15.02
N GLN A 65 22.92 6.06 -14.80
CA GLN A 65 22.67 7.44 -15.20
C GLN A 65 22.46 7.61 -16.71
N LYS A 66 23.20 6.87 -17.56
CA LYS A 66 22.97 6.89 -19.03
C LYS A 66 21.56 6.49 -19.42
N HIS A 67 20.90 5.69 -18.58
CA HIS A 67 19.53 5.21 -18.79
C HIS A 67 18.47 6.03 -18.02
N GLY A 68 18.88 7.09 -17.31
CA GLY A 68 17.97 7.87 -16.47
C GLY A 68 17.48 7.10 -15.23
N LEU A 69 18.25 6.12 -14.77
CA LEU A 69 17.91 5.25 -13.64
C LEU A 69 18.70 5.63 -12.39
N THR A 70 18.09 5.43 -11.23
CA THR A 70 18.71 5.56 -9.91
C THR A 70 18.64 4.23 -9.15
N ALA A 71 19.29 4.15 -8.00
CA ALA A 71 19.32 2.95 -7.17
C ALA A 71 19.38 3.28 -5.68
N THR A 72 19.20 2.27 -4.84
CA THR A 72 19.48 2.32 -3.40
C THR A 72 20.77 1.55 -3.12
N ASN A 73 21.73 2.16 -2.42
CA ASN A 73 22.94 1.46 -1.95
C ASN A 73 22.88 1.24 -0.44
N TYR A 74 23.00 -0.01 0.02
CA TYR A 74 23.01 -0.36 1.43
C TYR A 74 24.46 -0.49 1.91
N VAL A 75 24.85 0.37 2.86
CA VAL A 75 26.26 0.55 3.25
C VAL A 75 26.58 -0.13 4.58
N ILE A 76 27.62 -0.95 4.60
CA ILE A 76 28.26 -1.42 5.84
C ILE A 76 29.19 -0.32 6.34
N THR A 77 28.79 0.41 7.37
CA THR A 77 29.50 1.66 7.73
C THR A 77 30.94 1.41 8.21
N GLY A 78 31.21 0.25 8.81
CA GLY A 78 32.56 -0.15 9.23
C GLY A 78 33.50 -0.53 8.08
N CYS A 79 32.99 -0.71 6.86
CA CYS A 79 33.79 -1.06 5.69
C CYS A 79 34.13 0.14 4.79
N VAL A 80 33.47 1.28 5.00
CA VAL A 80 33.73 2.51 4.24
C VAL A 80 35.20 2.94 4.34
N GLY A 81 35.80 3.26 3.20
CA GLY A 81 37.18 3.74 3.10
C GLY A 81 38.24 2.64 2.98
N LYS A 82 37.86 1.35 3.08
CA LYS A 82 38.76 0.22 2.84
C LYS A 82 39.01 0.03 1.34
N THR A 83 39.93 0.83 0.80
CA THR A 83 40.19 0.98 -0.64
C THR A 83 41.33 0.11 -1.19
N THR A 84 41.97 -0.70 -0.34
CA THR A 84 43.06 -1.63 -0.69
C THR A 84 42.60 -3.09 -0.59
N ILE A 85 43.34 -4.02 -1.18
CA ILE A 85 43.10 -5.47 -1.10
C ILE A 85 44.43 -6.17 -0.73
N PRO A 86 44.43 -7.13 0.22
CA PRO A 86 43.31 -7.43 1.10
C PRO A 86 43.02 -6.26 2.05
N ASN A 87 41.81 -6.19 2.57
CA ASN A 87 41.42 -5.25 3.61
C ASN A 87 40.92 -5.96 4.87
N THR A 88 40.34 -5.20 5.80
CA THR A 88 39.87 -5.68 7.10
C THR A 88 38.35 -5.53 7.27
N CYS A 89 37.59 -5.50 6.18
CA CYS A 89 36.13 -5.61 6.23
C CYS A 89 35.80 -7.07 6.49
N HIS A 90 34.87 -7.31 7.42
CA HIS A 90 34.39 -8.65 7.73
C HIS A 90 33.66 -9.27 6.53
N ALA A 91 32.78 -8.51 5.86
CA ALA A 91 31.96 -9.01 4.76
C ALA A 91 32.78 -9.53 3.56
N ASN A 92 33.81 -8.79 3.14
CA ASN A 92 34.68 -9.21 2.03
C ASN A 92 36.05 -8.50 2.08
N ASN A 93 37.10 -9.21 2.47
CA ASN A 93 38.46 -8.66 2.51
C ASN A 93 39.13 -8.55 1.12
N ASP A 94 38.54 -9.14 0.08
CA ASP A 94 39.07 -9.18 -1.28
C ASP A 94 38.38 -8.18 -2.24
N ALA A 95 37.52 -7.31 -1.70
CA ALA A 95 36.84 -6.26 -2.44
C ALA A 95 37.24 -4.86 -1.99
N LYS A 96 37.13 -3.84 -2.86
CA LYS A 96 37.33 -2.44 -2.46
C LYS A 96 35.99 -1.82 -2.08
N TYR A 97 35.98 -1.05 -1.01
CA TYR A 97 34.81 -0.31 -0.54
C TYR A 97 34.88 1.16 -0.93
N MET A 98 33.72 1.79 -1.07
CA MET A 98 33.63 3.22 -1.32
C MET A 98 34.16 4.04 -0.15
N THR A 99 34.67 5.23 -0.44
CA THR A 99 34.91 6.27 0.56
C THR A 99 33.61 7.04 0.87
N TRP A 100 33.56 7.74 2.00
CA TRP A 100 32.43 8.65 2.30
C TRP A 100 32.19 9.71 1.21
N ALA A 101 33.24 10.17 0.54
CA ALA A 101 33.10 11.11 -0.57
C ALA A 101 32.35 10.47 -1.76
N GLN A 102 32.65 9.22 -2.08
CA GLN A 102 31.98 8.47 -3.15
C GLN A 102 30.52 8.15 -2.78
N ILE A 103 30.25 7.75 -1.53
CA ILE A 103 28.88 7.50 -1.05
C ILE A 103 28.02 8.77 -1.14
N LYS A 104 28.54 9.91 -0.68
CA LYS A 104 27.83 11.20 -0.84
C LYS A 104 27.64 11.59 -2.30
N ALA A 105 28.59 11.25 -3.17
CA ALA A 105 28.46 11.50 -4.60
C ALA A 105 27.34 10.66 -5.24
N LEU A 106 27.14 9.39 -4.81
CA LEU A 106 25.98 8.59 -5.22
C LEU A 106 24.66 9.34 -4.98
N GLN A 107 24.46 9.87 -3.77
CA GLN A 107 23.25 10.65 -3.47
C GLN A 107 23.21 11.98 -4.23
N ASN A 108 24.23 12.81 -4.08
CA ASN A 108 24.19 14.20 -4.53
C ASN A 108 24.31 14.37 -6.04
N THR A 109 24.97 13.44 -6.73
CA THR A 109 25.22 13.53 -8.18
C THR A 109 24.33 12.58 -8.98
N TYR A 110 24.10 11.38 -8.47
CA TYR A 110 23.36 10.34 -9.20
C TYR A 110 21.92 10.16 -8.71
N GLY A 111 21.50 10.84 -7.64
CA GLY A 111 20.15 10.76 -7.10
C GLY A 111 19.85 9.41 -6.42
N TRP A 112 20.89 8.68 -6.00
CA TRP A 112 20.71 7.40 -5.33
C TRP A 112 20.28 7.59 -3.87
N GLU A 113 19.50 6.64 -3.38
CA GLU A 113 19.25 6.51 -1.95
C GLU A 113 20.43 5.80 -1.28
N ILE A 114 20.79 6.25 -0.07
CA ILE A 114 21.74 5.54 0.78
C ILE A 114 20.97 4.90 1.95
N GLY A 115 20.97 3.57 1.99
CA GLY A 115 20.45 2.75 3.06
C GLY A 115 21.56 2.23 3.98
N SER A 116 21.16 1.66 5.11
CA SER A 116 22.09 1.04 6.07
C SER A 116 22.13 -0.47 5.93
N HIS A 117 23.32 -1.06 6.11
CA HIS A 117 23.57 -2.50 6.07
C HIS A 117 24.33 -2.98 7.32
N THR A 118 23.97 -2.44 8.50
CA THR A 118 24.66 -2.61 9.79
C THR A 118 26.04 -1.93 9.85
N ALA A 119 26.68 -1.99 11.03
CA ALA A 119 28.01 -1.41 11.21
C ALA A 119 29.11 -2.40 10.81
N THR A 120 28.95 -3.68 11.13
CA THR A 120 30.00 -4.70 10.97
C THR A 120 29.63 -5.91 10.12
N HIS A 121 28.41 -5.94 9.54
CA HIS A 121 27.88 -7.03 8.72
C HIS A 121 27.72 -8.40 9.44
N PRO A 122 27.17 -8.47 10.67
CA PRO A 122 26.91 -9.76 11.33
C PRO A 122 25.56 -10.36 10.92
N TYR A 123 25.39 -11.66 11.17
CA TYR A 123 24.08 -12.30 11.27
C TYR A 123 23.31 -11.69 12.46
N LEU A 124 22.12 -11.14 12.21
CA LEU A 124 21.34 -10.46 13.25
C LEU A 124 20.39 -11.39 14.01
N ALA A 125 19.85 -12.41 13.35
CA ALA A 125 18.89 -13.36 13.89
C ALA A 125 19.51 -14.73 14.19
N THR A 126 20.55 -15.12 13.46
CA THR A 126 21.20 -16.43 13.57
C THR A 126 22.68 -16.28 13.91
N LYS A 127 23.47 -17.32 13.62
CA LYS A 127 24.90 -17.39 13.90
C LYS A 127 25.58 -18.30 12.89
N ASP A 128 26.82 -17.98 12.58
CA ASP A 128 27.69 -18.84 11.78
C ASP A 128 29.11 -18.79 12.33
N ALA A 129 29.56 -19.90 12.91
CA ALA A 129 30.91 -19.99 13.45
C ALA A 129 31.99 -19.95 12.35
N SER A 130 31.66 -20.38 11.12
CA SER A 130 32.59 -20.34 10.00
C SER A 130 32.82 -18.91 9.50
N ASP A 131 31.84 -18.02 9.68
CA ASP A 131 31.95 -16.57 9.46
C ASP A 131 32.42 -15.81 10.71
N GLY A 132 33.06 -16.49 11.67
CA GLY A 132 33.59 -15.83 12.87
C GLY A 132 32.53 -15.35 13.88
N GLN A 133 31.27 -15.76 13.73
CA GLN A 133 30.18 -15.44 14.66
C GLN A 133 29.62 -16.72 15.33
N PRO A 134 30.29 -17.29 16.35
CA PRO A 134 29.88 -18.56 16.96
C PRO A 134 28.62 -18.47 17.85
N ASN A 135 28.10 -17.26 18.09
CA ASN A 135 26.98 -17.00 18.99
C ASN A 135 25.94 -16.08 18.33
N VAL A 136 24.66 -16.33 18.63
CA VAL A 136 23.57 -15.43 18.22
C VAL A 136 23.73 -14.11 18.97
N LEU A 137 23.50 -12.99 18.29
CA LEU A 137 23.55 -11.68 18.93
C LEU A 137 22.44 -11.54 19.97
N THR A 138 22.77 -10.91 21.09
CA THR A 138 21.77 -10.41 22.02
C THR A 138 21.06 -9.20 21.41
N THR A 139 19.85 -8.89 21.89
CA THR A 139 19.10 -7.69 21.46
C THR A 139 19.89 -6.40 21.63
N ALA A 140 20.72 -6.30 22.69
CA ALA A 140 21.59 -5.15 22.90
C ALA A 140 22.66 -5.03 21.80
N GLN A 141 23.25 -6.14 21.37
CA GLN A 141 24.23 -6.17 20.28
C GLN A 141 23.59 -5.84 18.92
N VAL A 142 22.41 -6.38 18.62
CA VAL A 142 21.64 -5.98 17.42
C VAL A 142 21.38 -4.47 17.44
N ASN A 143 20.94 -3.91 18.56
CA ASN A 143 20.73 -2.47 18.68
C ASN A 143 22.03 -1.66 18.53
N THR A 144 23.17 -2.15 19.04
CA THR A 144 24.46 -1.50 18.82
C THR A 144 24.82 -1.44 17.33
N GLU A 145 24.61 -2.52 16.57
CA GLU A 145 24.84 -2.55 15.12
C GLU A 145 23.97 -1.52 14.38
N LEU A 146 22.67 -1.49 14.70
CA LEU A 146 21.71 -0.57 14.07
C LEU A 146 21.99 0.90 14.43
N ALA A 147 22.23 1.19 15.71
CA ALA A 147 22.51 2.54 16.19
C ALA A 147 23.85 3.08 15.69
N THR A 148 24.91 2.27 15.71
CA THR A 148 26.24 2.67 15.23
C THR A 148 26.20 3.00 13.75
N SER A 149 25.55 2.16 12.92
CA SER A 149 25.43 2.42 11.49
C SER A 149 24.57 3.65 11.18
N LYS A 150 23.41 3.79 11.84
CA LYS A 150 22.56 4.99 11.71
C LYS A 150 23.32 6.27 12.06
N ASN A 151 24.03 6.28 13.19
CA ASN A 151 24.80 7.44 13.64
C ASN A 151 25.98 7.76 12.72
N ALA A 152 26.68 6.76 12.20
CA ALA A 152 27.77 6.97 11.25
C ALA A 152 27.27 7.61 9.95
N LEU A 153 26.14 7.14 9.40
CA LEU A 153 25.53 7.73 8.21
C LEU A 153 25.08 9.18 8.48
N LEU A 154 24.39 9.43 9.60
CA LEU A 154 23.97 10.77 9.99
C LEU A 154 25.14 11.74 10.19
N ALA A 155 26.24 11.29 10.79
CA ALA A 155 27.46 12.09 10.96
C ALA A 155 28.08 12.54 9.62
N HIS A 156 27.77 11.84 8.53
CA HIS A 156 28.15 12.20 7.17
C HIS A 156 27.05 12.89 6.36
N GLY A 157 25.96 13.31 7.01
CA GLY A 157 24.84 14.03 6.39
C GLY A 157 23.89 13.12 5.62
N LEU A 158 23.93 11.81 5.86
CA LEU A 158 23.09 10.82 5.18
C LEU A 158 22.02 10.31 6.16
N ASP A 159 20.79 10.79 6.04
CA ASP A 159 19.66 10.25 6.81
C ASP A 159 19.10 9.00 6.13
N ALA A 160 19.74 7.87 6.38
CA ALA A 160 19.33 6.58 5.81
C ALA A 160 17.98 6.13 6.37
N LYS A 161 16.98 5.95 5.50
CA LYS A 161 15.63 5.50 5.87
C LYS A 161 15.39 4.03 5.58
N ALA A 162 16.03 3.50 4.53
CA ALA A 162 15.96 2.09 4.17
C ALA A 162 17.05 1.27 4.88
N PHE A 163 16.70 0.01 5.20
CA PHE A 163 17.61 -0.98 5.77
C PHE A 163 17.61 -2.28 4.95
N SER A 164 18.76 -2.95 4.90
CA SER A 164 18.90 -4.32 4.41
C SER A 164 19.58 -5.13 5.51
N THR A 165 19.04 -6.29 5.83
CA THR A 165 19.68 -7.23 6.78
C THR A 165 20.81 -8.00 6.06
N PRO A 166 22.05 -8.00 6.59
CA PRO A 166 23.11 -8.89 6.12
C PRO A 166 22.61 -10.32 5.94
N TYR A 167 22.99 -10.97 4.85
CA TYR A 167 22.59 -12.35 4.50
C TYR A 167 21.08 -12.58 4.35
N GLY A 168 20.24 -11.53 4.42
CA GLY A 168 18.80 -11.69 4.59
C GLY A 168 18.39 -12.27 5.95
N ASP A 169 19.26 -12.18 6.97
CA ASP A 169 19.08 -12.84 8.25
C ASP A 169 18.23 -12.01 9.22
N TYR A 170 16.94 -12.31 9.27
CA TYR A 170 15.99 -11.63 10.16
C TYR A 170 14.96 -12.58 10.79
N ASN A 171 14.38 -12.12 11.89
CA ASN A 171 13.23 -12.71 12.54
C ASN A 171 12.38 -11.58 13.18
N PRO A 172 11.18 -11.85 13.70
CA PRO A 172 10.33 -10.80 14.30
C PRO A 172 11.02 -9.98 15.40
N ALA A 173 11.89 -10.58 16.22
CA ALA A 173 12.58 -9.83 17.28
C ALA A 173 13.61 -8.83 16.70
N VAL A 174 14.32 -9.21 15.64
CA VAL A 174 15.24 -8.35 14.90
C VAL A 174 14.48 -7.26 14.14
N LEU A 175 13.38 -7.59 13.47
CA LEU A 175 12.52 -6.62 12.78
C LEU A 175 11.99 -5.55 13.74
N ALA A 176 11.59 -5.92 14.96
CA ALA A 176 11.19 -4.95 15.99
C ALA A 176 12.33 -4.02 16.44
N GLN A 177 13.59 -4.41 16.29
CA GLN A 177 14.72 -3.51 16.52
C GLN A 177 14.97 -2.62 15.31
N ILE A 178 14.96 -3.18 14.09
CA ILE A 178 15.14 -2.42 12.84
C ILE A 178 14.09 -1.32 12.72
N ALA A 179 12.84 -1.63 13.04
CA ALA A 179 11.72 -0.69 13.00
C ALA A 179 11.91 0.54 13.88
N GLN A 180 12.76 0.50 14.91
CA GLN A 180 13.04 1.68 15.74
C GLN A 180 13.92 2.72 15.03
N TYR A 181 14.67 2.33 13.99
CA TYR A 181 15.70 3.16 13.35
C TYR A 181 15.39 3.49 11.89
N TYR A 182 14.66 2.63 11.20
CA TYR A 182 14.48 2.66 9.76
C TYR A 182 13.01 2.51 9.38
N GLU A 183 12.62 3.12 8.26
CA GLU A 183 11.25 3.14 7.75
C GLU A 183 10.86 1.84 7.04
N ASN A 184 11.84 1.13 6.50
CA ASN A 184 11.64 -0.12 5.78
C ASN A 184 12.84 -1.06 5.90
N GLN A 185 12.59 -2.31 5.57
CA GLN A 185 13.53 -3.41 5.58
C GLN A 185 13.31 -4.28 4.34
N ARG A 186 14.40 -4.75 3.76
CA ARG A 186 14.40 -5.78 2.72
C ARG A 186 15.27 -6.96 3.16
N GLY A 187 14.79 -8.18 2.93
CA GLY A 187 15.58 -9.42 3.03
C GLY A 187 16.41 -9.70 1.78
N PHE A 188 16.89 -10.94 1.61
CA PHE A 188 17.69 -11.34 0.43
C PHE A 188 17.16 -12.61 -0.25
N ALA A 189 16.60 -13.55 0.50
CA ALA A 189 16.22 -14.86 -0.02
C ALA A 189 14.73 -14.98 -0.41
N ASP A 190 13.98 -13.88 -0.34
CA ASP A 190 12.52 -13.95 -0.32
C ASP A 190 11.87 -14.06 -1.72
N ASN A 191 12.66 -13.90 -2.81
CA ASN A 191 12.40 -14.29 -4.21
C ASN A 191 10.97 -14.02 -4.74
N ALA A 192 10.32 -12.94 -4.29
CA ALA A 192 8.95 -12.57 -4.67
C ALA A 192 8.87 -11.13 -5.20
N ASN A 193 7.76 -10.80 -5.88
CA ASN A 193 7.42 -9.42 -6.20
C ASN A 193 6.54 -8.89 -5.08
N ASN A 194 6.62 -7.58 -4.81
CA ASN A 194 5.83 -6.95 -3.77
C ASN A 194 4.44 -6.59 -4.28
N ASN A 195 3.42 -7.12 -3.61
CA ASN A 195 2.02 -6.79 -3.88
C ASN A 195 1.61 -5.54 -3.09
N TRP A 196 0.79 -4.72 -3.73
CA TRP A 196 0.14 -3.59 -3.07
C TRP A 196 -1.06 -4.05 -2.23
N PRO A 197 -1.31 -3.48 -1.03
CA PRO A 197 -0.44 -2.59 -0.26
C PRO A 197 0.80 -3.31 0.30
N TYR A 198 1.93 -2.62 0.32
CA TYR A 198 3.20 -3.20 0.75
C TYR A 198 3.28 -3.37 2.27
N ASN A 199 4.09 -4.33 2.71
CA ASN A 199 4.58 -4.41 4.08
C ASN A 199 6.01 -3.87 4.11
N GLU A 200 6.20 -2.68 4.69
CA GLU A 200 7.50 -2.00 4.72
C GLU A 200 8.62 -2.80 5.42
N TYR A 201 8.27 -3.71 6.33
CA TYR A 201 9.25 -4.53 7.05
C TYR A 201 9.42 -5.94 6.45
N LEU A 202 8.78 -6.20 5.31
CA LEU A 202 8.93 -7.42 4.54
C LEU A 202 8.88 -7.12 3.04
N LEU A 203 9.86 -6.34 2.58
CA LEU A 203 10.05 -6.10 1.15
C LEU A 203 10.81 -7.27 0.52
N TYR A 204 10.20 -7.88 -0.49
CA TYR A 204 10.73 -8.97 -1.28
C TYR A 204 11.65 -8.48 -2.39
N ASP A 205 12.62 -9.30 -2.76
CA ASP A 205 13.57 -9.01 -3.81
C ASP A 205 13.88 -10.22 -4.70
N MET A 206 14.64 -9.95 -5.75
CA MET A 206 15.25 -10.94 -6.62
C MET A 206 16.76 -10.71 -6.63
N PRO A 207 17.56 -11.62 -6.04
CA PRO A 207 19.00 -11.62 -6.18
C PRO A 207 19.40 -11.79 -7.66
N VAL A 208 20.28 -10.92 -8.14
CA VAL A 208 20.85 -10.97 -9.49
C VAL A 208 22.35 -11.21 -9.38
N GLN A 209 22.70 -12.49 -9.41
CA GLN A 209 24.06 -13.00 -9.22
C GLN A 209 24.46 -14.00 -10.32
N VAL A 210 25.60 -14.66 -10.17
CA VAL A 210 26.06 -15.73 -11.06
C VAL A 210 24.94 -16.75 -11.29
N GLY A 211 24.69 -17.09 -12.55
CA GLY A 211 23.63 -18.01 -12.97
C GLY A 211 22.30 -17.34 -13.34
N VAL A 212 22.04 -16.10 -12.87
CA VAL A 212 20.84 -15.34 -13.21
C VAL A 212 21.02 -14.65 -14.57
N THR A 213 20.26 -15.10 -15.56
CA THR A 213 20.33 -14.57 -16.93
C THR A 213 19.55 -13.27 -17.07
N VAL A 214 19.95 -12.43 -18.05
CA VAL A 214 19.19 -11.23 -18.44
C VAL A 214 17.75 -11.58 -18.82
N ALA A 215 17.53 -12.73 -19.47
CA ALA A 215 16.19 -13.17 -19.86
C ALA A 215 15.27 -13.43 -18.66
N GLN A 216 15.80 -14.05 -17.59
CA GLN A 216 15.04 -14.26 -16.34
C GLN A 216 14.67 -12.94 -15.69
N VAL A 217 15.61 -11.98 -15.62
CA VAL A 217 15.32 -10.64 -15.07
C VAL A 217 14.26 -9.93 -15.91
N LYS A 218 14.34 -9.97 -17.25
CA LYS A 218 13.32 -9.39 -18.14
C LYS A 218 11.94 -10.02 -17.95
N ALA A 219 11.86 -11.34 -17.84
CA ALA A 219 10.61 -12.04 -17.57
C ALA A 219 10.00 -11.60 -16.23
N ARG A 220 10.84 -11.39 -15.21
CA ARG A 220 10.39 -10.89 -13.90
C ARG A 220 9.87 -9.44 -13.96
N ILE A 221 10.52 -8.60 -14.75
CA ILE A 221 10.05 -7.22 -15.04
C ILE A 221 8.69 -7.26 -15.73
N ASP A 222 8.51 -8.11 -16.74
CA ASP A 222 7.23 -8.23 -17.45
C ASP A 222 6.12 -8.78 -16.54
N GLN A 223 6.44 -9.69 -15.62
CA GLN A 223 5.50 -10.13 -14.58
C GLN A 223 5.09 -8.97 -13.67
N ALA A 224 6.03 -8.12 -13.24
CA ALA A 224 5.72 -6.98 -12.39
C ALA A 224 4.81 -5.97 -13.11
N ILE A 225 5.05 -5.74 -14.41
CA ILE A 225 4.20 -4.92 -15.27
C ILE A 225 2.78 -5.50 -15.38
N ALA A 226 2.67 -6.79 -15.72
CA ALA A 226 1.38 -7.44 -15.93
C ALA A 226 0.49 -7.46 -14.68
N ASN A 227 1.09 -7.41 -13.48
CA ASN A 227 0.39 -7.56 -12.20
C ASN A 227 0.42 -6.29 -11.33
N ASN A 228 0.89 -5.15 -11.85
CA ASN A 228 1.06 -3.91 -11.08
C ASN A 228 1.87 -4.08 -9.77
N GLN A 229 2.89 -4.93 -9.81
CA GLN A 229 3.73 -5.25 -8.66
C GLN A 229 5.00 -4.41 -8.61
N TRP A 230 5.65 -4.42 -7.45
CA TRP A 230 6.96 -3.81 -7.28
C TRP A 230 8.06 -4.85 -7.19
N LEU A 231 8.94 -4.86 -8.19
CA LEU A 231 10.15 -5.70 -8.25
C LEU A 231 11.34 -4.96 -7.64
N ILE A 232 12.05 -5.58 -6.71
CA ILE A 232 13.33 -5.08 -6.19
C ILE A 232 14.42 -6.04 -6.66
N LEU A 233 15.45 -5.54 -7.35
CA LEU A 233 16.59 -6.32 -7.79
C LEU A 233 17.76 -6.08 -6.86
N THR A 234 18.35 -7.15 -6.32
CA THR A 234 19.50 -7.06 -5.40
C THR A 234 20.77 -7.55 -6.07
N MET A 235 21.81 -6.73 -6.02
CA MET A 235 23.14 -6.98 -6.57
C MET A 235 24.20 -6.58 -5.55
N HIS A 236 25.45 -7.04 -5.71
CA HIS A 236 26.57 -6.62 -4.86
C HIS A 236 27.66 -5.98 -5.73
N ASP A 237 28.53 -6.81 -6.32
CA ASP A 237 29.68 -6.34 -7.08
C ASP A 237 29.44 -6.44 -8.59
N VAL A 238 29.53 -5.32 -9.32
CA VAL A 238 29.33 -5.31 -10.77
C VAL A 238 30.62 -4.98 -11.50
N LYS A 239 31.09 -5.91 -12.33
CA LYS A 239 32.41 -5.85 -12.99
C LYS A 239 32.32 -6.13 -14.50
N PRO A 240 33.26 -5.61 -15.31
CA PRO A 240 33.36 -5.99 -16.73
C PRO A 240 33.61 -7.48 -16.96
N SER A 241 34.30 -8.13 -16.02
CA SER A 241 34.60 -9.56 -16.05
C SER A 241 34.28 -10.16 -14.69
N PRO A 242 33.00 -10.50 -14.43
CA PRO A 242 32.59 -11.08 -13.16
C PRO A 242 33.11 -12.51 -13.02
N SER A 243 33.35 -12.91 -11.78
CA SER A 243 33.66 -14.28 -11.41
C SER A 243 32.52 -15.23 -11.77
N LYS A 244 32.88 -16.51 -11.93
CA LYS A 244 31.92 -17.61 -12.09
C LYS A 244 31.68 -18.36 -10.77
N ASN A 245 32.36 -17.98 -9.70
CA ASN A 245 32.10 -18.50 -8.37
C ASN A 245 30.83 -17.83 -7.81
N PRO A 246 29.77 -18.58 -7.47
CA PRO A 246 28.57 -17.99 -6.89
C PRO A 246 28.84 -17.25 -5.56
N ASP A 247 29.85 -17.66 -4.80
CA ASP A 247 30.19 -17.06 -3.50
C ASP A 247 30.81 -15.66 -3.61
N ASP A 248 31.20 -15.24 -4.82
CA ASP A 248 31.79 -13.91 -5.02
C ASP A 248 30.73 -12.81 -5.23
N TYR A 249 29.46 -13.18 -5.40
CA TYR A 249 28.32 -12.28 -5.63
C TYR A 249 28.53 -11.24 -6.76
N GLN A 250 29.28 -11.62 -7.80
CA GLN A 250 29.61 -10.74 -8.91
C GLN A 250 28.60 -10.83 -10.06
N TYR A 251 28.29 -9.68 -10.67
CA TYR A 251 27.49 -9.57 -11.89
C TYR A 251 28.21 -8.75 -12.98
N GLY A 252 27.80 -8.94 -14.22
CA GLY A 252 28.49 -8.34 -15.36
C GLY A 252 27.93 -6.97 -15.76
N THR A 253 28.80 -6.01 -16.08
CA THR A 253 28.38 -4.67 -16.55
C THR A 253 27.55 -4.74 -17.83
N THR A 254 27.92 -5.61 -18.78
CA THR A 254 27.17 -5.80 -20.04
C THR A 254 25.76 -6.33 -19.79
N GLN A 255 25.61 -7.26 -18.86
CA GLN A 255 24.31 -7.83 -18.48
C GLN A 255 23.45 -6.77 -17.78
N LEU A 256 24.03 -5.99 -16.87
CA LEU A 256 23.33 -4.89 -16.22
C LEU A 256 22.87 -3.83 -17.24
N GLU A 257 23.71 -3.45 -18.20
CA GLU A 257 23.35 -2.48 -19.25
C GLU A 257 22.17 -2.98 -20.12
N ASN A 258 22.12 -4.28 -20.40
CA ASN A 258 20.98 -4.88 -21.11
C ASN A 258 19.67 -4.85 -20.29
N ILE A 259 19.76 -4.96 -18.97
CA ILE A 259 18.61 -4.83 -18.06
C ILE A 259 18.18 -3.36 -17.98
N ALA A 260 19.13 -2.44 -17.78
CA ALA A 260 18.89 -1.01 -17.69
C ALA A 260 18.25 -0.46 -18.98
N THR A 261 18.76 -0.85 -20.15
CA THR A 261 18.17 -0.52 -21.46
C THR A 261 16.72 -0.99 -21.57
N TYR A 262 16.43 -2.20 -21.05
CA TYR A 262 15.07 -2.74 -21.08
C TYR A 262 14.12 -1.96 -20.18
N VAL A 263 14.55 -1.65 -18.95
CA VAL A 263 13.76 -0.84 -18.00
C VAL A 263 13.51 0.55 -18.58
N GLN A 264 14.52 1.20 -19.16
CA GLN A 264 14.37 2.50 -19.82
C GLN A 264 13.30 2.46 -20.92
N ALA A 265 13.29 1.42 -21.77
CA ALA A 265 12.28 1.27 -22.81
C ALA A 265 10.87 1.08 -22.23
N LYS A 266 10.71 0.30 -21.14
CA LYS A 266 9.41 0.11 -20.47
C LYS A 266 8.94 1.38 -19.76
N GLN A 267 9.84 2.17 -19.17
CA GLN A 267 9.52 3.48 -18.60
C GLN A 267 9.08 4.47 -19.68
N ALA A 268 9.78 4.51 -20.82
CA ALA A 268 9.40 5.37 -21.95
C ALA A 268 8.02 5.01 -22.51
N ALA A 269 7.60 3.75 -22.39
CA ALA A 269 6.26 3.27 -22.73
C ALA A 269 5.21 3.50 -21.63
N GLY A 270 5.58 4.10 -20.49
CA GLY A 270 4.68 4.33 -19.35
C GLY A 270 4.26 3.07 -18.59
N LEU A 271 4.93 1.93 -18.79
CA LEU A 271 4.52 0.62 -18.25
C LEU A 271 5.07 0.31 -16.87
N ILE A 272 6.17 0.95 -16.47
CA ILE A 272 6.82 0.74 -15.17
C ILE A 272 7.47 2.03 -14.70
N LYS A 273 7.62 2.21 -13.39
CA LYS A 273 8.36 3.32 -12.80
C LYS A 273 9.60 2.81 -12.06
N SER A 274 10.78 3.33 -12.39
CA SER A 274 11.99 3.09 -11.59
C SER A 274 11.98 4.01 -10.37
N VAL A 275 12.20 3.46 -9.18
CA VAL A 275 12.21 4.20 -7.91
C VAL A 275 13.32 3.69 -7.00
N ASN A 276 13.88 4.57 -6.16
CA ASN A 276 14.63 4.13 -4.99
C ASN A 276 13.67 3.47 -3.99
N VAL A 277 14.18 2.63 -3.10
CA VAL A 277 13.34 1.79 -2.22
C VAL A 277 12.40 2.60 -1.36
N SER A 278 12.89 3.61 -0.63
CA SER A 278 12.02 4.44 0.19
C SER A 278 11.03 5.28 -0.63
N ASP A 279 11.37 5.61 -1.87
CA ASP A 279 10.49 6.36 -2.78
C ASP A 279 9.44 5.47 -3.43
N GLY A 280 9.54 4.14 -3.32
CA GLY A 280 8.54 3.18 -3.77
C GLY A 280 7.36 3.02 -2.81
N LEU A 281 7.54 3.40 -1.54
CA LEU A 281 6.51 3.34 -0.51
C LEU A 281 5.42 4.40 -0.75
N VAL A 282 4.30 4.23 -0.04
CA VAL A 282 3.23 5.25 -0.02
C VAL A 282 3.26 6.02 1.28
N LYS A 283 3.33 7.33 1.09
CA LYS A 283 3.57 8.32 2.14
C LYS A 283 2.68 9.53 1.90
N SER A 284 2.26 10.14 3.00
CA SER A 284 1.58 11.43 3.05
C SER A 284 2.14 12.21 4.22
N THR A 285 2.30 13.53 4.04
CA THR A 285 2.62 14.44 5.15
C THR A 285 1.39 14.81 5.98
N ALA A 286 0.19 14.51 5.48
CA ALA A 286 -1.06 14.67 6.21
C ALA A 286 -1.51 13.33 6.76
N ASN A 287 -1.64 13.24 8.09
CA ASN A 287 -2.32 12.15 8.77
C ASN A 287 -3.62 12.69 9.36
N LEU A 288 -4.75 12.04 9.05
CA LEU A 288 -6.07 12.41 9.55
C LEU A 288 -6.26 12.00 11.02
N LEU A 289 -5.44 11.10 11.53
CA LEU A 289 -5.47 10.66 12.91
C LEU A 289 -4.56 11.54 13.80
N PRO A 290 -5.10 12.16 14.86
CA PRO A 290 -4.26 12.78 15.88
C PRO A 290 -3.58 11.71 16.73
N ASN A 291 -2.47 12.08 17.37
CA ASN A 291 -1.73 11.23 18.31
C ASN A 291 -1.42 9.81 17.76
N SER A 292 -1.09 9.73 16.47
CA SER A 292 -0.83 8.47 15.77
C SER A 292 0.39 7.69 16.25
N THR A 293 1.35 8.37 16.89
CA THR A 293 2.55 7.77 17.51
C THR A 293 2.33 7.41 18.98
N PHE A 294 1.11 7.64 19.49
CA PHE A 294 0.74 7.35 20.88
C PHE A 294 1.66 7.96 21.95
N ASN A 295 2.34 9.05 21.63
CA ASN A 295 3.12 9.84 22.60
C ASN A 295 2.26 10.35 23.75
N ASN A 296 0.97 10.61 23.51
CA ASN A 296 0.01 10.97 24.55
C ASN A 296 -0.81 9.77 25.04
N GLY A 297 -0.36 8.54 24.77
CA GLY A 297 -1.09 7.31 25.09
C GLY A 297 -2.37 7.21 24.28
N ILE A 298 -3.48 6.88 24.95
CA ILE A 298 -4.82 6.87 24.33
C ILE A 298 -5.56 8.22 24.48
N ALA A 299 -4.85 9.32 24.75
CA ALA A 299 -5.46 10.65 24.72
C ALA A 299 -5.80 11.07 23.27
N ASP A 300 -6.27 12.31 23.11
CA ASP A 300 -6.60 12.92 21.81
C ASP A 300 -7.68 12.15 21.02
N GLY A 301 -8.66 11.63 21.76
CA GLY A 301 -9.88 11.02 21.22
C GLY A 301 -9.78 9.51 20.95
N TRP A 302 -8.61 8.90 21.18
CA TRP A 302 -8.50 7.45 21.22
C TRP A 302 -9.25 6.90 22.45
N THR A 303 -9.87 5.73 22.32
CA THR A 303 -10.62 5.10 23.41
C THR A 303 -10.45 3.59 23.40
N THR A 304 -10.69 2.94 24.53
CA THR A 304 -10.63 1.48 24.63
C THR A 304 -11.67 0.99 25.64
N ASP A 305 -12.24 -0.18 25.37
CA ASP A 305 -13.06 -0.92 26.34
C ASP A 305 -12.23 -1.82 27.27
N SER A 306 -10.91 -1.83 27.06
CA SER A 306 -9.95 -2.72 27.73
C SER A 306 -8.77 -1.93 28.35
N PRO A 307 -9.03 -0.93 29.20
CA PRO A 307 -8.02 0.04 29.65
C PRO A 307 -6.91 -0.56 30.53
N SER A 308 -7.12 -1.74 31.14
CA SER A 308 -6.06 -2.47 31.85
C SER A 308 -5.11 -3.24 30.91
N ASN A 309 -5.54 -3.46 29.69
CA ASN A 309 -4.94 -4.39 28.72
C ASN A 309 -4.29 -3.64 27.55
N ILE A 310 -4.80 -2.47 27.21
CA ILE A 310 -4.30 -1.59 26.17
C ILE A 310 -3.76 -0.32 26.85
N ILE A 311 -2.44 -0.25 27.01
CA ILE A 311 -1.80 0.83 27.75
C ILE A 311 -0.63 1.44 26.99
N LYS A 312 -0.39 2.73 27.22
CA LYS A 312 0.84 3.39 26.79
C LYS A 312 2.05 2.74 27.45
N VAL A 313 3.13 2.55 26.69
CA VAL A 313 4.46 2.24 27.21
C VAL A 313 5.50 3.17 26.60
N ALA A 314 6.53 3.49 27.37
CA ALA A 314 7.73 4.20 26.93
C ALA A 314 8.91 3.25 27.13
N ASN A 315 9.42 2.65 26.06
CA ASN A 315 10.49 1.63 26.12
C ASN A 315 11.10 1.32 24.73
N ASN A 316 11.01 2.27 23.78
CA ASN A 316 11.46 2.07 22.40
C ASN A 316 10.86 0.81 21.76
N LYS A 317 9.55 0.63 21.91
CA LYS A 317 8.78 -0.49 21.31
C LYS A 317 7.88 -0.03 20.17
N GLY A 318 7.98 1.24 19.80
CA GLY A 318 7.35 1.82 18.63
C GLY A 318 8.19 1.64 17.36
N SER A 319 7.90 2.45 16.37
CA SER A 319 8.53 2.43 15.05
C SER A 319 8.97 3.81 14.58
N TYR A 320 9.91 3.85 13.64
CA TYR A 320 10.39 5.06 12.99
C TYR A 320 9.20 5.82 12.36
N PRO A 321 9.17 7.16 12.42
CA PRO A 321 10.24 8.05 12.88
C PRO A 321 10.29 8.31 14.40
N ASP A 322 9.33 7.80 15.16
CA ASP A 322 9.17 8.13 16.58
C ASP A 322 8.90 6.88 17.41
N ALA A 323 9.95 6.10 17.64
CA ALA A 323 9.81 4.80 18.28
C ALA A 323 9.66 4.86 19.80
N VAL A 324 9.67 6.05 20.41
CA VAL A 324 9.83 6.25 21.86
C VAL A 324 8.66 5.67 22.64
N ASN A 325 7.44 5.99 22.23
CA ASN A 325 6.21 5.54 22.84
C ASN A 325 5.45 4.61 21.88
N SER A 326 4.59 3.76 22.44
CA SER A 326 3.69 2.89 21.68
C SER A 326 2.55 2.44 22.58
N ILE A 327 1.56 1.78 21.99
CA ILE A 327 0.51 1.08 22.73
C ILE A 327 0.91 -0.38 22.88
N ARG A 328 1.04 -0.84 24.13
CA ARG A 328 1.12 -2.25 24.46
C ARG A 328 -0.28 -2.81 24.62
N PHE A 329 -0.54 -3.94 23.96
CA PHE A 329 -1.80 -4.65 24.07
C PHE A 329 -1.58 -6.07 24.59
N VAL A 330 -2.48 -6.57 25.43
CA VAL A 330 -2.49 -7.95 25.95
C VAL A 330 -3.92 -8.45 26.03
N SER A 331 -4.24 -9.63 25.46
CA SER A 331 -5.58 -10.21 25.58
C SER A 331 -5.99 -10.38 27.05
N PRO A 332 -7.22 -10.03 27.44
CA PRO A 332 -7.79 -10.36 28.73
C PRO A 332 -7.69 -11.87 29.06
N ALA A 333 -7.35 -12.21 30.30
CA ALA A 333 -7.18 -13.60 30.72
C ALA A 333 -8.51 -14.40 30.70
N ASN A 334 -9.64 -13.72 30.77
CA ASN A 334 -10.98 -14.30 30.67
C ASN A 334 -11.45 -14.54 29.23
N GLY A 335 -10.61 -14.24 28.22
CA GLY A 335 -10.94 -14.39 26.82
C GLY A 335 -11.91 -13.34 26.27
N ALA A 336 -12.17 -12.26 27.02
CA ALA A 336 -12.94 -11.13 26.50
C ALA A 336 -12.22 -10.48 25.31
N VAL A 337 -12.99 -10.06 24.31
CA VAL A 337 -12.46 -9.31 23.17
C VAL A 337 -12.15 -7.90 23.63
N GLY A 338 -10.95 -7.42 23.31
CA GLY A 338 -10.53 -6.06 23.64
C GLY A 338 -10.35 -5.19 22.41
N HIS A 339 -10.76 -3.93 22.50
CA HIS A 339 -10.78 -3.02 21.37
C HIS A 339 -10.02 -1.72 21.67
N LEU A 340 -9.31 -1.21 20.67
CA LEU A 340 -8.79 0.15 20.62
C LEU A 340 -9.48 0.87 19.47
N PHE A 341 -10.05 2.04 19.75
CA PHE A 341 -10.79 2.84 18.79
C PHE A 341 -10.09 4.17 18.57
N SER A 342 -9.95 4.57 17.31
CA SER A 342 -9.51 5.91 16.96
C SER A 342 -10.58 6.97 17.25
N PRO A 343 -10.25 8.27 17.19
CA PRO A 343 -11.26 9.31 17.00
C PRO A 343 -12.06 9.07 15.70
N LEU A 344 -13.26 9.66 15.61
CA LEU A 344 -13.98 9.75 14.34
C LEU A 344 -13.21 10.66 13.38
N VAL A 345 -13.00 10.17 12.16
CA VAL A 345 -12.33 10.87 11.07
C VAL A 345 -13.39 11.22 10.01
N PRO A 346 -13.49 12.49 9.56
CA PRO A 346 -14.33 12.84 8.42
C PRO A 346 -13.85 12.11 7.16
N VAL A 347 -14.78 11.49 6.45
CA VAL A 347 -14.49 10.76 5.20
C VAL A 347 -15.51 11.09 4.11
N ASN A 348 -15.17 10.75 2.87
CA ASN A 348 -15.98 11.00 1.69
C ASN A 348 -15.95 9.78 0.78
N ALA A 349 -17.12 9.31 0.33
CA ALA A 349 -17.27 8.14 -0.52
C ALA A 349 -16.55 8.23 -1.89
N THR A 350 -16.25 9.45 -2.34
CA THR A 350 -15.46 9.69 -3.56
C THR A 350 -13.96 9.51 -3.34
N GLN A 351 -13.49 9.36 -2.10
CA GLN A 351 -12.07 9.24 -1.76
C GLN A 351 -11.68 7.81 -1.39
N THR A 352 -10.49 7.41 -1.84
CA THR A 352 -9.81 6.22 -1.34
C THR A 352 -8.74 6.63 -0.34
N TYR A 353 -8.72 5.95 0.78
CA TYR A 353 -7.80 6.16 1.88
C TYR A 353 -6.80 5.01 1.98
N MET A 354 -5.59 5.33 2.45
CA MET A 354 -4.62 4.37 2.94
C MET A 354 -4.61 4.41 4.46
N LEU A 355 -4.65 3.23 5.06
CA LEU A 355 -4.37 3.05 6.47
C LEU A 355 -3.11 2.22 6.63
N LYS A 356 -2.23 2.68 7.52
CA LYS A 356 -0.97 2.02 7.84
C LYS A 356 -0.85 1.90 9.34
N THR A 357 -0.48 0.72 9.82
CA THR A 357 -0.28 0.49 11.25
C THR A 357 0.97 -0.34 11.44
N PHE A 358 1.91 0.14 12.27
CA PHE A 358 2.97 -0.72 12.75
C PHE A 358 2.41 -1.69 13.79
N LEU A 359 2.60 -2.98 13.56
CA LEU A 359 2.22 -4.06 14.45
C LEU A 359 3.45 -4.88 14.80
N SER A 360 3.70 -5.07 16.10
CA SER A 360 4.64 -6.07 16.62
C SER A 360 3.87 -7.06 17.48
N LEU A 361 3.36 -8.13 16.86
CA LEU A 361 2.69 -9.22 17.57
C LEU A 361 3.73 -10.21 18.09
N GLN A 362 3.87 -10.31 19.41
CA GLN A 362 4.98 -11.05 20.04
C GLN A 362 4.60 -12.42 20.58
N GLN A 363 3.32 -12.63 20.80
CA GLN A 363 2.80 -13.91 21.28
C GLN A 363 1.32 -13.98 20.90
N ILE A 364 0.88 -15.19 20.57
CA ILE A 364 -0.51 -15.56 20.41
C ILE A 364 -0.67 -17.03 20.77
N SER A 365 -1.71 -17.38 21.53
CA SER A 365 -2.04 -18.78 21.83
C SER A 365 -3.27 -19.25 21.05
N THR A 366 -4.29 -18.40 20.96
CA THR A 366 -5.49 -18.62 20.13
C THR A 366 -5.99 -17.30 19.56
N GLY A 367 -6.72 -17.38 18.45
CA GLY A 367 -7.42 -16.24 17.85
C GLY A 367 -6.55 -15.40 16.92
N ASN A 368 -6.74 -14.08 16.92
CA ASN A 368 -6.00 -13.11 16.10
C ASN A 368 -6.13 -11.68 16.64
N VAL A 369 -5.34 -10.78 16.06
CA VAL A 369 -5.63 -9.34 16.09
C VAL A 369 -6.26 -8.90 14.77
N GLY A 370 -7.35 -8.14 14.82
CA GLY A 370 -8.13 -7.71 13.67
C GLY A 370 -8.17 -6.20 13.51
N PHE A 371 -8.44 -5.76 12.29
CA PHE A 371 -8.53 -4.36 11.90
C PHE A 371 -9.86 -4.14 11.19
N TYR A 372 -10.63 -3.19 11.69
CA TYR A 372 -12.00 -2.91 11.25
C TYR A 372 -12.21 -1.39 11.14
N ILE A 373 -13.10 -0.96 10.24
CA ILE A 373 -13.49 0.46 10.11
C ILE A 373 -14.99 0.58 10.37
N ASP A 374 -15.39 1.25 11.45
CA ASP A 374 -16.79 1.61 11.67
C ASP A 374 -17.15 2.86 10.86
N GLU A 375 -18.34 2.90 10.29
CA GLU A 375 -18.82 3.98 9.41
C GLU A 375 -20.08 4.61 9.96
N TYR A 376 -20.15 5.95 9.89
CA TYR A 376 -21.20 6.75 10.49
C TYR A 376 -21.70 7.82 9.53
N ASP A 377 -22.98 8.18 9.68
CA ASP A 377 -23.57 9.32 9.01
C ASP A 377 -23.08 10.65 9.62
N ALA A 378 -23.47 11.77 9.03
CA ALA A 378 -23.10 13.10 9.52
C ALA A 378 -23.67 13.45 10.92
N SER A 379 -24.66 12.68 11.39
CA SER A 379 -25.25 12.83 12.72
C SER A 379 -24.60 11.91 13.77
N GLY A 380 -23.64 11.07 13.36
CA GLY A 380 -22.96 10.11 14.23
C GLY A 380 -23.73 8.79 14.43
N ASN A 381 -24.76 8.51 13.64
CA ASN A 381 -25.41 7.20 13.66
C ASN A 381 -24.56 6.20 12.88
N TRP A 382 -24.39 5.00 13.42
CA TRP A 382 -23.69 3.92 12.74
C TRP A 382 -24.47 3.49 11.49
N ILE A 383 -23.78 3.38 10.35
CA ILE A 383 -24.35 2.96 9.06
C ILE A 383 -23.95 1.50 8.79
N SER A 384 -22.65 1.24 8.93
CA SER A 384 -22.01 0.02 8.46
C SER A 384 -20.64 -0.08 9.12
N GLY A 385 -19.92 -1.15 8.82
CA GLY A 385 -18.50 -1.18 9.08
C GLY A 385 -17.81 -2.09 8.09
N GLN A 386 -16.47 -2.09 8.15
CA GLN A 386 -15.63 -2.78 7.19
C GLN A 386 -14.54 -3.61 7.87
N TYR A 387 -14.61 -4.94 7.80
CA TYR A 387 -13.48 -5.80 8.19
C TYR A 387 -12.38 -5.72 7.15
N LYS A 388 -11.14 -5.40 7.55
CA LYS A 388 -10.06 -5.16 6.59
C LYS A 388 -9.04 -6.30 6.56
N LYS A 389 -8.51 -6.66 7.72
CA LYS A 389 -7.43 -7.65 7.82
C LYS A 389 -7.29 -8.17 9.25
N ALA A 390 -6.62 -9.31 9.41
CA ALA A 390 -6.14 -9.78 10.71
C ALA A 390 -4.74 -10.40 10.60
N GLU A 391 -4.07 -10.49 11.75
CA GLU A 391 -2.83 -11.25 11.94
C GLU A 391 -3.03 -12.26 13.09
N GLY A 392 -2.77 -13.53 12.77
CA GLY A 392 -2.90 -14.68 13.68
C GLY A 392 -1.56 -15.32 14.06
N SER A 393 -0.45 -14.77 13.60
CA SER A 393 0.90 -15.30 13.77
C SER A 393 1.84 -14.27 14.38
N VAL A 394 2.81 -14.73 15.17
CA VAL A 394 3.84 -13.85 15.75
C VAL A 394 4.68 -13.23 14.63
N TRP A 395 4.52 -11.93 14.41
CA TRP A 395 5.21 -11.22 13.35
C TRP A 395 5.39 -9.72 13.66
N VAL A 396 6.26 -9.07 12.89
CA VAL A 396 6.43 -7.61 12.87
C VAL A 396 6.20 -7.12 11.46
N GLU A 397 5.27 -6.17 11.31
CA GLU A 397 4.90 -5.67 10.00
C GLU A 397 4.29 -4.27 10.05
N ASN A 398 4.24 -3.66 8.88
CA ASN A 398 3.25 -2.64 8.59
C ASN A 398 2.02 -3.30 7.98
N LEU A 399 0.94 -3.29 8.74
CA LEU A 399 -0.31 -3.92 8.36
C LEU A 399 -1.16 -2.89 7.62
N ASN A 400 -0.84 -2.71 6.34
CA ASN A 400 -1.43 -1.68 5.49
C ASN A 400 -2.65 -2.19 4.72
N PHE A 401 -3.65 -1.34 4.54
CA PHE A 401 -4.83 -1.63 3.73
C PHE A 401 -5.48 -0.35 3.18
N THR A 402 -6.23 -0.48 2.10
CA THR A 402 -7.05 0.60 1.55
C THR A 402 -8.45 0.58 2.12
N TYR A 403 -9.05 1.77 2.23
CA TYR A 403 -10.41 1.98 2.68
C TYR A 403 -11.12 2.96 1.75
N GLN A 404 -12.35 2.67 1.38
CA GLN A 404 -13.24 3.60 0.70
C GLN A 404 -14.60 3.49 1.38
N PRO A 405 -15.27 4.60 1.72
CA PRO A 405 -16.56 4.52 2.37
C PRO A 405 -17.59 3.74 1.55
N THR A 406 -18.41 2.93 2.22
CA THR A 406 -19.39 2.04 1.54
C THR A 406 -20.43 2.80 0.72
N SER A 407 -20.80 4.01 1.13
CA SER A 407 -21.82 4.80 0.44
C SER A 407 -21.64 6.30 0.65
N PRO A 408 -22.27 7.15 -0.18
CA PRO A 408 -22.30 8.60 0.01
C PRO A 408 -22.92 9.07 1.34
N ALA A 409 -23.66 8.19 2.04
CA ALA A 409 -24.22 8.51 3.35
C ALA A 409 -23.15 8.52 4.46
N VAL A 410 -22.03 7.82 4.25
CA VAL A 410 -20.92 7.78 5.20
C VAL A 410 -20.17 9.11 5.17
N ALA A 411 -20.22 9.83 6.29
CA ALA A 411 -19.56 11.11 6.47
C ALA A 411 -18.39 11.05 7.46
N GLN A 412 -18.40 10.04 8.34
CA GLN A 412 -17.35 9.82 9.33
C GLN A 412 -17.03 8.34 9.44
N ALA A 413 -15.79 8.02 9.77
CA ALA A 413 -15.36 6.65 10.00
C ALA A 413 -14.37 6.57 11.17
N ARG A 414 -14.27 5.39 11.78
CA ARG A 414 -13.40 5.13 12.94
C ARG A 414 -12.63 3.85 12.70
N TYR A 415 -11.33 3.92 12.95
CA TYR A 415 -10.46 2.77 12.94
C TYR A 415 -10.60 2.00 14.26
N GLN A 416 -10.71 0.68 14.15
CA GLN A 416 -10.80 -0.22 15.27
C GLN A 416 -9.72 -1.30 15.15
N PHE A 417 -8.94 -1.45 16.21
CA PHE A 417 -8.08 -2.60 16.43
C PHE A 417 -8.77 -3.55 17.43
N ILE A 418 -8.78 -4.84 17.11
CA ILE A 418 -9.50 -5.88 17.82
C ILE A 418 -8.50 -6.93 18.30
N MET A 419 -8.52 -7.28 19.58
CA MET A 419 -7.86 -8.45 20.12
C MET A 419 -8.90 -9.52 20.41
N ASN A 420 -8.96 -10.56 19.59
CA ASN A 420 -9.90 -11.65 19.77
C ASN A 420 -9.14 -12.96 20.02
N GLY A 421 -9.19 -13.47 21.25
CA GLY A 421 -8.51 -14.71 21.63
C GLY A 421 -7.72 -14.58 22.93
N THR A 422 -6.79 -15.51 23.16
CA THR A 422 -6.00 -15.59 24.40
C THR A 422 -4.51 -15.72 24.14
N GLY A 423 -3.71 -15.32 25.13
CA GLY A 423 -2.25 -15.33 25.03
C GLY A 423 -1.69 -14.35 24.01
N ILE A 424 -2.50 -13.37 23.57
CA ILE A 424 -2.12 -12.34 22.62
C ILE A 424 -1.34 -11.26 23.39
N ARG A 425 -0.15 -10.89 22.92
CA ARG A 425 0.53 -9.67 23.37
C ARG A 425 1.38 -9.05 22.27
N GLY A 426 1.44 -7.74 22.25
CA GLY A 426 2.24 -7.02 21.27
C GLY A 426 2.20 -5.51 21.45
N PHE A 427 2.65 -4.82 20.40
CA PHE A 427 2.72 -3.37 20.34
C PHE A 427 2.10 -2.84 19.04
N LEU A 428 1.43 -1.69 19.15
CA LEU A 428 0.95 -0.89 18.03
C LEU A 428 1.59 0.49 18.07
N ASP A 429 1.92 1.00 16.90
CA ASP A 429 2.44 2.36 16.77
C ASP A 429 2.20 2.93 15.36
N ASN A 430 2.45 4.24 15.21
CA ASN A 430 2.49 4.98 13.96
C ASN A 430 1.28 4.70 13.05
N VAL A 431 0.07 4.87 13.59
CA VAL A 431 -1.18 4.63 12.85
C VAL A 431 -1.49 5.80 11.92
N GLN A 432 -1.39 5.56 10.62
CA GLN A 432 -1.62 6.57 9.60
C GLN A 432 -2.96 6.34 8.90
N TRP A 433 -3.70 7.41 8.65
CA TRP A 433 -4.88 7.42 7.80
C TRP A 433 -4.81 8.65 6.92
N PHE A 434 -4.75 8.47 5.61
CA PHE A 434 -4.71 9.59 4.68
C PHE A 434 -5.37 9.28 3.35
N VAL A 435 -5.86 10.32 2.68
CA VAL A 435 -6.39 10.21 1.33
C VAL A 435 -5.24 9.80 0.42
N THR A 436 -5.47 8.82 -0.46
CA THR A 436 -4.54 8.47 -1.54
C THR A 436 -5.06 8.95 -2.87
N GLN A 437 -6.36 8.82 -3.08
CA GLN A 437 -7.00 9.20 -4.33
C GLN A 437 -8.31 9.91 -4.01
N THR A 438 -8.64 10.90 -4.82
CA THR A 438 -9.99 11.43 -4.88
C THR A 438 -10.50 11.06 -6.26
N SER A 439 -11.43 10.10 -6.33
CA SER A 439 -12.17 9.87 -7.56
C SER A 439 -13.04 11.10 -7.81
N THR A 440 -13.05 11.58 -9.05
CA THR A 440 -14.04 12.57 -9.49
C THR A 440 -15.33 11.90 -9.96
N GLN A 441 -15.44 10.57 -9.78
CA GLN A 441 -16.48 9.75 -10.40
C GLN A 441 -17.25 8.93 -9.36
N THR A 442 -18.54 9.20 -9.25
CA THR A 442 -19.50 8.33 -8.57
C THR A 442 -19.97 7.24 -9.52
N THR A 443 -20.11 5.99 -9.05
CA THR A 443 -20.77 4.95 -9.84
C THR A 443 -22.16 5.42 -10.24
N LEU A 444 -22.53 5.21 -11.50
CA LEU A 444 -23.86 5.46 -12.04
C LEU A 444 -24.86 4.39 -11.57
N LEU A 445 -24.35 3.25 -11.14
CA LEU A 445 -25.14 2.09 -10.73
C LEU A 445 -25.44 2.13 -9.23
N ALA A 446 -26.72 2.02 -8.88
CA ALA A 446 -27.18 1.94 -7.51
C ALA A 446 -27.23 0.48 -7.01
N ASN A 447 -26.98 0.28 -5.72
CA ASN A 447 -27.09 -1.02 -5.04
C ASN A 447 -26.30 -2.14 -5.75
N GLY A 448 -25.11 -1.83 -6.25
CA GLY A 448 -24.26 -2.83 -6.92
C GLY A 448 -23.55 -3.77 -5.95
N GLU A 449 -23.49 -3.35 -4.68
CA GLU A 449 -23.07 -4.06 -3.48
C GLU A 449 -24.18 -4.89 -2.82
N PHE A 450 -25.41 -4.83 -3.35
CA PHE A 450 -26.59 -5.59 -2.90
C PHE A 450 -26.99 -5.52 -1.42
N ASN A 451 -26.39 -4.63 -0.62
CA ASN A 451 -26.72 -4.41 0.80
C ASN A 451 -28.16 -3.96 1.07
N ALA A 452 -28.87 -3.42 0.06
CA ALA A 452 -30.30 -3.13 0.15
C ALA A 452 -31.19 -4.28 -0.35
N GLY A 453 -30.59 -5.45 -0.60
CA GLY A 453 -31.21 -6.63 -1.19
C GLY A 453 -31.40 -6.52 -2.72
N ILE A 454 -31.63 -7.66 -3.37
CA ILE A 454 -31.83 -7.73 -4.83
C ILE A 454 -33.00 -6.86 -5.32
N ASN A 455 -34.05 -6.65 -4.51
CA ASN A 455 -35.23 -5.90 -4.93
C ASN A 455 -35.04 -4.38 -4.91
N ALA A 456 -33.91 -3.87 -4.41
CA ALA A 456 -33.58 -2.46 -4.47
C ALA A 456 -32.99 -2.10 -5.85
N GLY A 457 -33.87 -2.06 -6.85
CA GLY A 457 -33.56 -1.60 -8.22
C GLY A 457 -33.04 -2.69 -9.17
N TRP A 458 -32.64 -3.84 -8.66
CA TRP A 458 -32.29 -5.02 -9.47
C TRP A 458 -33.50 -5.94 -9.63
N SER A 459 -33.45 -6.83 -10.62
CA SER A 459 -34.48 -7.84 -10.84
C SER A 459 -33.89 -9.10 -11.47
N THR A 460 -34.64 -10.21 -11.43
CA THR A 460 -34.22 -11.46 -12.07
C THR A 460 -35.42 -12.17 -12.69
N ASP A 461 -35.19 -12.90 -13.78
CA ASP A 461 -36.17 -13.82 -14.38
C ASP A 461 -36.13 -15.23 -13.77
N SER A 462 -35.19 -15.49 -12.83
CA SER A 462 -35.00 -16.78 -12.17
C SER A 462 -34.85 -16.62 -10.66
N PRO A 463 -35.93 -16.33 -9.94
CA PRO A 463 -35.90 -16.13 -8.48
C PRO A 463 -35.56 -17.39 -7.68
N VAL A 464 -35.29 -18.52 -8.34
CA VAL A 464 -34.84 -19.78 -7.72
C VAL A 464 -33.35 -20.03 -7.99
N GLY A 465 -32.85 -19.64 -9.18
CA GLY A 465 -31.43 -19.80 -9.54
C GLY A 465 -30.58 -18.59 -9.21
N ILE A 466 -31.19 -17.42 -9.00
CA ILE A 466 -30.52 -16.15 -8.72
C ILE A 466 -31.12 -15.61 -7.42
N LEU A 467 -30.38 -15.74 -6.33
CA LEU A 467 -30.85 -15.52 -4.97
C LEU A 467 -29.95 -14.54 -4.23
N ALA A 468 -30.51 -13.78 -3.31
CA ALA A 468 -29.70 -13.06 -2.33
C ALA A 468 -28.93 -14.07 -1.46
N ASP A 469 -27.63 -13.82 -1.27
CA ASP A 469 -26.75 -14.55 -0.39
C ASP A 469 -26.32 -13.64 0.75
N HIS A 470 -26.68 -14.03 1.98
CA HIS A 470 -26.33 -13.30 3.19
C HIS A 470 -25.16 -13.96 3.96
N ALA A 471 -24.48 -14.92 3.33
CA ALA A 471 -23.45 -15.73 3.97
C ALA A 471 -22.02 -15.20 3.73
N GLY A 472 -21.89 -14.00 3.16
CA GLY A 472 -20.61 -13.32 2.98
C GLY A 472 -19.71 -13.99 1.94
N ASN A 473 -20.30 -14.59 0.91
CA ASN A 473 -19.55 -15.19 -0.20
C ASN A 473 -19.19 -14.17 -1.30
N GLY A 474 -19.65 -12.92 -1.17
CA GLY A 474 -19.40 -11.81 -2.09
C GLY A 474 -17.95 -11.35 -2.14
N ASN A 475 -17.77 -10.09 -2.56
CA ASN A 475 -16.46 -9.49 -2.65
C ASN A 475 -15.83 -9.41 -1.25
N PRO A 476 -14.64 -9.99 -1.00
CA PRO A 476 -14.01 -9.95 0.32
C PRO A 476 -13.59 -8.54 0.77
N VAL A 477 -13.68 -7.56 -0.13
CA VAL A 477 -13.46 -6.13 0.16
C VAL A 477 -14.78 -5.40 0.46
N ASP A 478 -15.92 -5.99 0.12
CA ASP A 478 -17.25 -5.56 0.58
C ASP A 478 -17.48 -6.14 1.97
N THR A 479 -17.79 -5.27 2.92
CA THR A 479 -17.40 -5.54 4.31
C THR A 479 -18.48 -5.25 5.33
N VAL A 480 -19.71 -5.03 4.86
CA VAL A 480 -20.92 -5.04 5.68
C VAL A 480 -21.11 -6.42 6.33
N ALA A 481 -21.58 -6.46 7.58
CA ALA A 481 -21.66 -7.68 8.41
C ALA A 481 -22.65 -8.75 7.90
N ALA A 482 -23.42 -8.41 6.87
CA ALA A 482 -24.00 -9.33 5.91
C ALA A 482 -23.51 -8.83 4.54
N ALA A 483 -22.40 -9.37 4.03
CA ALA A 483 -21.96 -9.03 2.68
C ALA A 483 -22.93 -9.72 1.72
N ASP A 484 -24.03 -9.00 1.49
CA ASP A 484 -25.11 -9.44 0.65
C ASP A 484 -24.56 -9.51 -0.77
N SER A 485 -24.59 -10.70 -1.33
CA SER A 485 -24.18 -10.92 -2.71
C SER A 485 -25.31 -11.65 -3.43
N ILE A 486 -25.13 -11.91 -4.72
CA ILE A 486 -26.08 -12.71 -5.48
C ILE A 486 -25.48 -14.08 -5.73
N HIS A 487 -26.11 -15.12 -5.18
CA HIS A 487 -25.80 -16.50 -5.52
C HIS A 487 -26.42 -16.86 -6.87
N LEU A 488 -25.56 -17.33 -7.78
CA LEU A 488 -25.88 -17.69 -9.15
C LEU A 488 -25.75 -19.21 -9.31
N THR A 489 -26.87 -19.87 -9.61
CA THR A 489 -26.95 -21.30 -9.89
C THR A 489 -27.57 -21.54 -11.26
N SER A 490 -26.88 -22.29 -12.12
CA SER A 490 -27.39 -22.59 -13.46
C SER A 490 -28.64 -23.46 -13.43
N SER A 491 -29.61 -23.12 -14.29
CA SER A 491 -30.80 -23.94 -14.55
C SER A 491 -30.65 -24.77 -15.84
N SER A 492 -31.73 -25.32 -16.38
CA SER A 492 -31.73 -25.96 -17.71
C SER A 492 -31.79 -24.95 -18.88
N ILE A 493 -32.12 -23.70 -18.59
CA ILE A 493 -32.17 -22.58 -19.53
C ILE A 493 -31.27 -21.43 -19.03
N ASP A 494 -30.96 -20.50 -19.93
CA ASP A 494 -30.26 -19.27 -19.57
C ASP A 494 -31.14 -18.42 -18.64
N THR A 495 -30.53 -17.87 -17.59
CA THR A 495 -31.21 -17.04 -16.59
C THR A 495 -30.42 -15.77 -16.32
N HIS A 496 -31.09 -14.72 -15.87
CA HIS A 496 -30.54 -13.38 -15.90
C HIS A 496 -30.78 -12.59 -14.61
N LEU A 497 -29.75 -11.85 -14.22
CA LEU A 497 -29.83 -10.76 -13.25
C LEU A 497 -29.75 -9.44 -14.00
N PHE A 498 -30.69 -8.54 -13.75
CA PHE A 498 -30.82 -7.25 -14.44
C PHE A 498 -30.57 -6.10 -13.47
N ALA A 499 -29.66 -5.22 -13.85
CA ALA A 499 -29.32 -4.02 -13.11
C ALA A 499 -30.29 -2.88 -13.42
N PRO A 500 -30.46 -1.89 -12.52
CA PRO A 500 -31.24 -0.70 -12.83
C PRO A 500 -30.66 0.02 -14.07
N LYS A 501 -31.54 0.65 -14.86
CA LYS A 501 -31.12 1.44 -16.02
C LYS A 501 -30.32 2.67 -15.55
N VAL A 502 -29.17 2.90 -16.16
CA VAL A 502 -28.32 4.07 -15.93
C VAL A 502 -28.32 4.98 -17.15
N ALA A 503 -28.23 6.29 -16.93
CA ALA A 503 -28.16 7.26 -18.03
C ALA A 503 -26.81 7.17 -18.73
N VAL A 504 -26.82 7.07 -20.06
CA VAL A 504 -25.61 7.02 -20.90
C VAL A 504 -25.80 7.83 -22.17
N SER A 505 -24.70 8.25 -22.78
CA SER A 505 -24.73 9.03 -24.02
C SER A 505 -23.54 8.70 -24.92
N SER A 506 -23.78 8.46 -26.21
CA SER A 506 -22.71 8.37 -27.21
C SER A 506 -22.09 9.77 -27.45
N PRO A 507 -20.77 9.91 -27.67
CA PRO A 507 -19.76 8.84 -27.81
C PRO A 507 -19.01 8.52 -26.51
N THR A 508 -19.51 8.95 -25.35
CA THR A 508 -18.87 8.70 -24.06
C THR A 508 -18.68 7.20 -23.85
N SER A 509 -17.46 6.81 -23.50
CA SER A 509 -17.17 5.44 -23.08
C SER A 509 -17.36 5.31 -21.58
N TYR A 510 -17.64 4.11 -21.12
CA TYR A 510 -17.94 3.81 -19.74
C TYR A 510 -17.17 2.56 -19.32
N ASP A 511 -16.69 2.53 -18.09
CA ASP A 511 -16.02 1.37 -17.52
C ASP A 511 -16.91 0.73 -16.45
N ILE A 512 -17.12 -0.57 -16.59
CA ILE A 512 -17.96 -1.36 -15.70
C ILE A 512 -17.07 -2.40 -15.03
N TYR A 513 -17.21 -2.53 -13.71
CA TYR A 513 -16.48 -3.48 -12.89
C TYR A 513 -17.47 -4.24 -12.01
N SER A 514 -17.19 -5.51 -11.75
CA SER A 514 -17.94 -6.31 -10.77
C SER A 514 -17.07 -7.44 -10.25
N TYR A 515 -17.39 -7.95 -9.08
CA TYR A 515 -16.70 -9.08 -8.50
C TYR A 515 -17.45 -10.39 -8.78
N VAL A 516 -16.73 -11.44 -9.16
CA VAL A 516 -17.28 -12.77 -9.42
C VAL A 516 -16.43 -13.86 -8.75
N ASP A 517 -17.07 -14.72 -7.97
CA ASP A 517 -16.48 -15.95 -7.39
C ASP A 517 -17.16 -17.18 -8.00
N VAL A 518 -16.60 -17.73 -9.08
CA VAL A 518 -17.10 -18.95 -9.71
C VAL A 518 -16.47 -20.17 -9.03
N ARG A 519 -17.29 -20.96 -8.33
CA ARG A 519 -16.84 -22.13 -7.56
C ARG A 519 -16.94 -23.43 -8.35
N SER A 520 -17.92 -23.53 -9.25
CA SER A 520 -18.02 -24.64 -10.19
C SER A 520 -18.55 -24.15 -11.53
N ILE A 521 -18.04 -24.74 -12.61
CA ILE A 521 -18.53 -24.58 -13.98
C ILE A 521 -18.07 -25.79 -14.81
N GLN A 522 -19.00 -26.41 -15.54
CA GLN A 522 -18.75 -27.58 -16.40
C GLN A 522 -18.69 -27.20 -17.88
N SER A 523 -19.52 -26.23 -18.30
CA SER A 523 -19.55 -25.64 -19.64
C SER A 523 -20.17 -24.23 -19.55
N GLY A 524 -20.31 -23.50 -20.67
CA GLY A 524 -20.98 -22.19 -20.67
C GLY A 524 -20.16 -21.06 -20.01
N GLU A 525 -20.86 -20.09 -19.40
CA GLU A 525 -20.25 -18.93 -18.75
C GLU A 525 -21.18 -18.19 -17.78
N VAL A 526 -20.59 -17.39 -16.89
CA VAL A 526 -21.24 -16.20 -16.33
C VAL A 526 -20.95 -15.03 -17.28
N GLY A 527 -21.92 -14.66 -18.10
CA GLY A 527 -21.78 -13.67 -19.18
C GLY A 527 -22.23 -12.27 -18.79
N PHE A 528 -21.67 -11.26 -19.45
CA PHE A 528 -21.96 -9.85 -19.22
C PHE A 528 -22.46 -9.22 -20.51
N TYR A 529 -23.68 -8.69 -20.46
CA TYR A 529 -24.36 -8.10 -21.60
C TYR A 529 -24.93 -6.73 -21.21
N ILE A 530 -24.94 -5.78 -22.14
CA ILE A 530 -25.52 -4.44 -21.93
C ILE A 530 -26.72 -4.27 -22.85
N ASP A 531 -27.90 -4.08 -22.26
CA ASP A 531 -29.10 -3.66 -22.97
C ASP A 531 -29.14 -2.14 -23.12
N GLU A 532 -29.52 -1.65 -24.30
CA GLU A 532 -29.54 -0.24 -24.65
C GLU A 532 -30.96 0.23 -24.96
N TYR A 533 -31.34 1.40 -24.45
CA TYR A 533 -32.69 1.93 -24.55
C TYR A 533 -32.71 3.38 -25.04
N ASP A 534 -33.76 3.73 -25.77
CA ASP A 534 -34.04 5.11 -26.20
C ASP A 534 -34.60 5.96 -25.05
N ALA A 535 -34.80 7.26 -25.31
CA ALA A 535 -35.34 8.21 -24.35
C ALA A 535 -36.79 7.91 -23.92
N SER A 536 -37.51 7.08 -24.69
CA SER A 536 -38.86 6.60 -24.34
C SER A 536 -38.83 5.29 -23.57
N GLY A 537 -37.63 4.72 -23.33
CA GLY A 537 -37.43 3.47 -22.62
C GLY A 537 -37.57 2.21 -23.48
N ASN A 538 -37.70 2.34 -24.80
CA ASN A 538 -37.76 1.20 -25.72
C ASN A 538 -36.37 0.60 -25.92
N TRP A 539 -36.28 -0.73 -25.97
CA TRP A 539 -35.03 -1.42 -26.28
C TRP A 539 -34.61 -1.13 -27.73
N ILE A 540 -33.36 -0.75 -27.94
CA ILE A 540 -32.78 -0.45 -29.25
C ILE A 540 -31.87 -1.60 -29.71
N SER A 541 -31.00 -2.05 -28.81
CA SER A 541 -29.89 -2.94 -29.12
C SER A 541 -29.30 -3.50 -27.84
N GLY A 542 -28.34 -4.40 -27.97
CA GLY A 542 -27.45 -4.71 -26.86
C GLY A 542 -26.11 -5.26 -27.30
N GLN A 543 -25.21 -5.38 -26.33
CA GLN A 543 -23.81 -5.69 -26.53
C GLN A 543 -23.34 -6.76 -25.55
N TYR A 544 -22.94 -7.92 -26.07
CA TYR A 544 -22.16 -8.86 -25.27
C TYR A 544 -20.76 -8.30 -25.05
N LYS A 545 -20.26 -8.37 -23.81
CA LYS A 545 -18.99 -7.75 -23.42
C LYS A 545 -17.93 -8.78 -23.09
N THR A 546 -18.20 -9.64 -22.13
CA THR A 546 -17.24 -10.65 -21.65
C THR A 546 -17.97 -11.76 -20.89
N GLY A 547 -17.25 -12.78 -20.46
CA GLY A 547 -17.76 -13.76 -19.52
C GLY A 547 -16.70 -14.65 -18.90
N VAL A 548 -17.03 -15.20 -17.74
CA VAL A 548 -16.16 -16.06 -16.94
C VAL A 548 -16.48 -17.52 -17.25
N ARG A 549 -15.49 -18.25 -17.77
CA ARG A 549 -15.63 -19.61 -18.33
C ARG A 549 -14.91 -20.70 -17.53
N SER A 550 -14.34 -20.35 -16.38
CA SER A 550 -13.56 -21.25 -15.54
C SER A 550 -13.79 -20.93 -14.07
N VAL A 551 -13.44 -21.87 -13.19
CA VAL A 551 -13.36 -21.61 -11.75
C VAL A 551 -12.34 -20.51 -11.51
N SER A 552 -12.79 -19.39 -10.98
CA SER A 552 -11.97 -18.19 -10.75
C SER A 552 -12.66 -17.27 -9.76
N LYS A 553 -11.86 -16.47 -9.07
CA LYS A 553 -12.31 -15.49 -8.07
C LYS A 553 -11.61 -14.17 -8.32
N GLY A 554 -12.37 -13.09 -8.52
CA GLY A 554 -11.77 -11.76 -8.72
C GLY A 554 -12.69 -10.76 -9.40
N GLU A 555 -12.11 -9.61 -9.73
CA GLU A 555 -12.80 -8.53 -10.44
C GLU A 555 -12.86 -8.81 -11.95
N VAL A 556 -14.04 -8.59 -12.54
CA VAL A 556 -14.31 -8.61 -13.97
C VAL A 556 -14.65 -7.19 -14.39
N GLY A 557 -13.84 -6.64 -15.30
CA GLY A 557 -14.02 -5.29 -15.83
C GLY A 557 -14.08 -5.27 -17.35
N PHE A 558 -14.86 -4.35 -17.92
CA PHE A 558 -14.95 -4.12 -19.37
C PHE A 558 -15.41 -2.70 -19.69
N SER A 559 -15.02 -2.20 -20.85
CA SER A 559 -15.47 -0.90 -21.36
C SER A 559 -16.68 -1.06 -22.28
N TYR A 560 -17.59 -0.10 -22.21
CA TYR A 560 -18.82 -0.01 -22.98
C TYR A 560 -18.95 1.38 -23.62
N THR A 561 -19.37 1.43 -24.88
CA THR A 561 -19.69 2.67 -25.58
C THR A 561 -21.07 2.49 -26.21
N PRO A 562 -22.01 3.43 -26.03
CA PRO A 562 -23.33 3.31 -26.62
C PRO A 562 -23.27 3.18 -28.14
N SER A 563 -24.03 2.22 -28.69
CA SER A 563 -23.98 1.85 -30.11
C SER A 563 -24.37 2.98 -31.07
N SER A 564 -25.14 3.96 -30.58
CA SER A 564 -25.61 5.09 -31.37
C SER A 564 -26.00 6.27 -30.48
N SER A 565 -26.18 7.44 -31.10
CA SER A 565 -26.64 8.66 -30.43
C SER A 565 -28.10 8.61 -29.96
N THR A 566 -28.87 7.59 -30.34
CA THR A 566 -30.27 7.41 -29.88
C THR A 566 -30.37 6.70 -28.54
N VAL A 567 -29.29 6.05 -28.09
CA VAL A 567 -29.21 5.43 -26.77
C VAL A 567 -29.14 6.51 -25.71
N SER A 568 -30.07 6.50 -24.76
CA SER A 568 -30.11 7.43 -23.61
C SER A 568 -29.96 6.74 -22.26
N SER A 569 -30.19 5.43 -22.21
CA SER A 569 -29.96 4.64 -21.00
C SER A 569 -29.54 3.22 -21.35
N ALA A 570 -28.82 2.58 -20.44
CA ALA A 570 -28.37 1.21 -20.58
C ALA A 570 -28.55 0.43 -19.27
N SER A 571 -28.67 -0.89 -19.35
CA SER A 571 -28.78 -1.79 -18.19
C SER A 571 -27.78 -2.93 -18.33
N LEU A 572 -27.11 -3.25 -17.22
CA LEU A 572 -26.24 -4.41 -17.15
C LEU A 572 -27.07 -5.67 -16.91
N GLN A 573 -26.81 -6.70 -17.71
CA GLN A 573 -27.35 -8.03 -17.55
C GLN A 573 -26.22 -9.01 -17.26
N VAL A 574 -26.37 -9.79 -16.19
CA VAL A 574 -25.51 -10.93 -15.86
C VAL A 574 -26.23 -12.21 -16.27
N ILE A 575 -25.66 -12.94 -17.22
CA ILE A 575 -26.22 -14.15 -17.83
C ILE A 575 -25.61 -15.37 -17.13
N VAL A 576 -26.45 -16.27 -16.62
CA VAL A 576 -26.04 -17.60 -16.16
C VAL A 576 -26.50 -18.61 -17.20
N VAL A 577 -25.57 -19.15 -17.99
CA VAL A 577 -25.90 -20.06 -19.10
C VAL A 577 -26.52 -21.37 -18.58
N GLY A 578 -27.57 -21.86 -19.23
CA GLY A 578 -28.26 -23.11 -18.88
C GLY A 578 -27.39 -24.35 -19.10
N GLY A 579 -27.57 -25.37 -18.26
CA GLY A 579 -26.84 -26.66 -18.33
C GLY A 579 -25.33 -26.55 -18.04
N SER A 580 -24.88 -25.39 -17.55
CA SER A 580 -23.46 -25.07 -17.34
C SER A 580 -22.88 -25.65 -16.06
N GLY A 581 -23.70 -26.03 -15.08
CA GLY A 581 -23.25 -26.44 -13.75
C GLY A 581 -22.64 -25.29 -12.94
N ILE A 582 -23.01 -24.04 -13.26
CA ILE A 582 -22.51 -22.85 -12.58
C ILE A 582 -23.01 -22.82 -11.14
N ASN A 583 -22.08 -22.62 -10.22
CA ASN A 583 -22.31 -22.15 -8.86
C ASN A 583 -21.32 -21.00 -8.63
N ALA A 584 -21.84 -19.78 -8.50
CA ALA A 584 -21.03 -18.58 -8.40
C ALA A 584 -21.66 -17.52 -7.50
N TYR A 585 -20.86 -16.53 -7.10
CA TYR A 585 -21.32 -15.35 -6.37
C TYR A 585 -20.95 -14.09 -7.13
N TYR A 586 -21.88 -13.13 -7.18
CA TYR A 586 -21.76 -11.87 -7.89
C TYR A 586 -21.97 -10.69 -6.94
N ASP A 587 -21.09 -9.69 -7.01
CA ASP A 587 -21.09 -8.58 -6.06
C ASP A 587 -20.36 -7.33 -6.59
N SER A 588 -20.45 -6.19 -5.87
CA SER A 588 -19.71 -4.95 -6.06
C SER A 588 -19.71 -4.40 -7.50
N ALA A 589 -20.89 -4.42 -8.14
CA ALA A 589 -21.08 -3.88 -9.48
C ALA A 589 -20.95 -2.35 -9.49
N ARG A 590 -20.08 -1.81 -10.35
CA ARG A 590 -19.79 -0.37 -10.46
C ARG A 590 -19.73 0.04 -11.93
N TRP A 591 -20.27 1.21 -12.25
CA TRP A 591 -20.34 1.73 -13.61
C TRP A 591 -19.90 3.20 -13.63
N PHE A 592 -18.86 3.50 -14.39
CA PHE A 592 -18.21 4.82 -14.42
C PHE A 592 -18.21 5.39 -15.84
N ALA A 593 -18.19 6.71 -15.98
CA ALA A 593 -17.95 7.34 -17.29
C ALA A 593 -16.43 7.42 -17.50
N ALA A 594 -15.87 6.77 -18.51
CA ALA A 594 -14.43 6.80 -18.76
C ALA A 594 -13.93 8.25 -18.91
N ASN A 595 -12.85 8.59 -18.20
CA ASN A 595 -12.21 9.92 -18.26
C ASN A 595 -11.43 10.13 -19.56
#